data_AF-A0A849IBN7-F1
#
_entry.id   AF-A0A849IBN7-F1
#
_cell.length_a   1.000
_cell.length_b   1.000
_cell.length_c   1.000
_cell.angle_alpha   90.00
_cell.angle_beta   90.00
_cell.angle_gamma   90.00
#
_symmetry.space_group_name_H-M   'P 1'
#
loop_
_entity.id
_entity.type
_entity.pdbx_description
1 polymer ?
#
loop_
_entity_poly.entity_id
_entity_poly.type
_entity_poly.pdbx_seq_one_letter_code
_entity_poly.pdbx_strand_id
1 'polypeptide(L)' 'MKTIILAIVAAVLLAGAAAYLLSVNQKPAYQAFSTTGARVTPTDNLVGPNWSGDPQGRGAGHRG' A
#
# COMPACT_ATOMS: atom_id res chain seq x y z
N MET A 1 -6.59 46.45 -7.87
CA MET A 1 -7.34 45.17 -7.72
C MET A 1 -7.12 44.21 -8.88
N LYS A 2 -7.17 44.65 -10.16
CA LYS A 2 -6.96 43.79 -11.34
C LYS A 2 -5.66 42.95 -11.30
N THR A 3 -4.55 43.55 -10.87
CA THR A 3 -3.24 42.89 -10.75
C THR A 3 -3.21 41.84 -9.65
N ILE A 4 -3.92 42.07 -8.54
CA ILE A 4 -4.02 41.10 -7.43
C ILE A 4 -4.81 39.88 -7.89
N ILE A 5 -5.93 40.08 -8.59
CA ILE A 5 -6.73 38.99 -9.16
C ILE A 5 -5.90 38.18 -10.16
N LEU A 6 -5.15 38.85 -11.04
CA LEU A 6 -4.23 38.19 -11.98
C LEU A 6 -3.15 37.37 -11.28
N ALA A 7 -2.57 37.88 -10.20
CA ALA A 7 -1.56 37.15 -9.42
C ALA A 7 -2.16 35.89 -8.76
N ILE A 8 -3.38 35.98 -8.23
CA ILE A 8 -4.08 34.82 -7.65
C ILE A 8 -4.34 33.77 -8.72
N VAL A 9 -4.83 34.17 -9.90
CA VAL A 9 -5.06 33.24 -11.02
C VAL A 9 -3.75 32.57 -11.45
N ALA A 10 -2.68 33.35 -11.62
CA ALA A 10 -1.37 32.82 -11.98
C ALA A 10 -0.84 31.82 -10.93
N ALA A 11 -1.01 32.11 -9.63
CA ALA A 11 -0.59 31.22 -8.56
C ALA A 11 -1.34 29.89 -8.59
N VAL A 12 -2.66 29.91 -8.80
CA VAL A 12 -3.48 28.68 -8.91
C VAL A 12 -3.04 27.84 -10.12
N LEU A 13 -2.80 28.48 -11.26
CA LEU A 13 -2.33 27.80 -12.46
C LEU A 13 -0.95 27.16 -12.26
N LEU A 14 -0.02 27.88 -11.64
CA LEU A 14 1.32 27.37 -11.33
C LEU A 14 1.28 26.21 -10.34
N ALA A 15 0.46 26.31 -9.29
CA ALA A 15 0.28 25.23 -8.32
C ALA A 15 -0.31 23.98 -8.97
N GLY A 16 -1.34 24.13 -9.81
CA GLY A 16 -1.95 23.02 -10.54
C GLY A 16 -0.97 22.36 -11.50
N ALA A 17 -0.21 23.15 -12.27
CA ALA A 17 0.81 22.64 -13.18
C ALA A 17 1.92 21.88 -12.43
N ALA A 18 2.42 22.44 -11.32
CA ALA A 18 3.43 21.80 -10.50
C ALA A 18 2.94 20.48 -9.89
N ALA A 19 1.70 20.46 -9.37
CA ALA A 19 1.08 19.25 -8.82
C ALA A 19 0.95 18.15 -9.90
N TYR A 20 0.44 18.50 -11.08
CA TYR A 20 0.32 17.56 -12.19
C TYR A 20 1.67 16.97 -12.61
N LEU A 21 2.67 17.83 -12.85
CA LEU A 21 4.02 17.41 -13.22
C LEU A 21 4.67 16.52 -12.16
N LEU A 22 4.45 16.82 -10.88
CA LEU A 22 4.95 16.01 -9.79
C LEU A 22 4.27 14.63 -9.77
N SER A 23 2.95 14.57 -9.90
CA SER A 23 2.19 13.31 -9.88
C SER A 23 2.56 12.36 -11.01
N VAL A 24 2.81 12.85 -12.23
CA VAL A 24 3.21 11.98 -13.36
C VAL A 24 4.62 11.42 -13.24
N ASN A 25 5.48 12.04 -12.44
CA ASN A 25 6.87 11.59 -12.24
C ASN A 25 7.07 10.78 -10.95
N GLN A 26 6.05 10.66 -10.09
CA GLN A 26 6.13 9.91 -8.84
C GLN A 26 5.77 8.43 -9.07
N LYS A 27 6.63 7.53 -8.59
CA LYS A 27 6.25 6.12 -8.39
C LYS A 27 5.53 5.98 -7.05
N PRO A 28 4.28 5.47 -7.01
CA PRO A 28 3.60 5.21 -5.75
C PRO A 28 4.41 4.28 -4.86
N ALA A 29 4.36 4.49 -3.54
CA ALA A 29 5.12 3.71 -2.57
C ALA A 29 4.84 2.20 -2.69
N TYR A 30 3.59 1.80 -2.95
CA TYR A 30 3.26 0.40 -3.18
C TYR A 30 3.97 -0.17 -4.42
N GLN A 31 4.21 0.61 -5.47
CA GLN A 31 4.95 0.14 -6.65
C GLN A 31 6.46 0.10 -6.40
N ALA A 32 6.99 1.09 -5.68
CA ALA A 32 8.42 1.16 -5.36
C ALA A 32 8.87 0.11 -4.33
N PHE A 33 8.00 -0.24 -3.39
CA PHE A 33 8.29 -1.13 -2.27
C PHE A 33 7.51 -2.45 -2.28
N SER A 34 6.71 -2.73 -3.33
CA SER A 34 6.34 -4.11 -3.66
C SER A 34 7.59 -4.84 -4.14
N THR A 35 8.50 -5.12 -3.22
CA THR A 35 9.44 -6.22 -3.37
C THR A 35 8.62 -7.51 -3.32
N THR A 36 9.18 -8.64 -3.74
CA THR A 36 8.59 -9.98 -3.53
C THR A 36 8.62 -10.35 -2.03
N GLY A 37 8.24 -9.42 -1.14
CA GLY A 37 8.19 -9.60 0.30
C GLY A 37 7.23 -10.73 0.60
N ALA A 38 7.79 -11.77 1.24
CA ALA A 38 7.14 -13.00 1.70
C ALA A 38 5.79 -13.24 1.03
N ARG A 39 5.81 -13.63 -0.25
CA ARG A 39 4.63 -14.28 -0.83
C ARG A 39 4.43 -15.53 0.00
N VAL A 40 3.49 -15.47 0.94
CA VAL A 40 2.97 -16.65 1.60
C VAL A 40 2.45 -17.49 0.44
N THR A 41 3.17 -18.57 0.11
CA THR A 41 2.70 -19.50 -0.91
C THR A 41 1.28 -19.89 -0.47
N PRO A 42 0.26 -19.82 -1.34
CA PRO A 42 -1.12 -20.11 -0.95
C PRO A 42 -1.29 -21.50 -0.28
N THR A 43 -0.32 -22.38 -0.46
CA THR A 43 -0.29 -23.76 0.01
C THR A 43 0.42 -23.98 1.34
N ASP A 44 1.25 -23.05 1.83
CA ASP A 44 2.07 -23.26 3.04
C ASP A 44 1.71 -22.24 4.12
N ASN A 45 0.98 -22.74 5.13
CA ASN A 45 0.54 -21.99 6.29
C ASN A 45 1.75 -21.58 7.16
N LEU A 46 1.88 -20.30 7.55
CA LEU A 46 3.02 -19.72 8.30
C LEU A 46 3.17 -20.21 9.76
N VAL A 47 2.33 -21.15 10.14
CA VAL A 47 2.03 -21.59 11.51
C VAL A 47 2.65 -22.97 11.81
N GLY A 48 3.35 -23.55 10.83
CA GLY A 48 3.96 -24.87 10.91
C GLY A 48 2.98 -26.02 10.61
N PRO A 49 3.50 -27.23 10.33
CA PRO A 49 2.73 -28.34 9.78
C PRO A 49 1.65 -28.93 10.71
N ASN A 50 1.61 -28.55 11.99
CA ASN A 50 0.66 -29.08 12.98
C ASN A 50 -0.34 -28.04 13.49
N TRP A 51 -0.44 -26.87 12.86
CA TRP A 51 -1.42 -25.87 13.30
C TRP A 51 -2.84 -26.27 12.92
N SER A 52 -3.70 -26.40 13.94
CA SER A 52 -5.10 -26.78 13.78
C SER A 52 -6.04 -25.62 13.42
N GLY A 53 -5.58 -24.37 13.55
CA GLY A 53 -6.44 -23.19 13.36
C GLY A 53 -7.54 -23.02 14.41
N ASP A 54 -7.56 -23.86 15.45
CA ASP A 54 -8.61 -23.86 16.47
C ASP A 54 -8.21 -22.99 17.68
N PRO A 55 -8.83 -21.81 17.89
CA PRO A 55 -8.59 -20.99 19.07
C PRO A 55 -9.11 -21.61 20.37
N GLN A 56 -9.87 -22.72 20.30
CA GLN A 56 -10.45 -23.43 21.45
C GLN A 56 -9.71 -24.72 21.83
N GLY A 57 -8.56 -25.01 21.20
CA GLY A 57 -7.64 -26.03 21.70
C GLY A 57 -8.14 -27.48 21.62
N ARG A 58 -8.86 -27.88 20.57
CA ARG A 58 -9.13 -29.31 20.26
C ARG A 58 -8.21 -29.85 19.18
N GLY A 59 -6.93 -29.49 19.24
CA GLY A 59 -5.93 -29.81 18.21
C GLY A 59 -4.73 -30.61 18.71
N ALA A 60 -4.85 -31.42 19.76
CA ALA A 60 -3.80 -32.35 20.18
C ALA A 60 -4.42 -33.61 20.80
N GLY A 61 -4.93 -34.51 19.98
CA GLY A 61 -5.44 -35.79 20.48
C GLY A 61 -5.87 -36.73 19.36
N HIS A 62 -5.29 -37.92 19.38
CA HIS A 62 -5.63 -39.13 18.63
C HIS A 62 -4.85 -39.40 17.33
N ARG A 63 -3.66 -39.98 17.52
CA ARG A 63 -3.30 -41.18 16.75
C ARG A 63 -3.22 -42.35 17.73
N GLY A 64 -3.93 -43.44 17.39
CA GLY A 64 -3.68 -44.76 17.96
C GLY A 64 -2.39 -45.37 17.43
#